data_AF-A0A0F9FNR6-F1
#
_entry.id   AF-A0A0F9FNR6-F1
#
_cell.length_a   1.000
_cell.length_b   1.000
_cell.length_c   1.000
_cell.angle_alpha   90.00
_cell.angle_beta   90.00
_cell.angle_gamma   90.00
#
_symmetry.space_group_name_H-M   'P 1'
#
loop_
_entity.id
_entity.type
_entity.pdbx_description
1 polymer ?
#
loop_
_entity_poly.entity_id
_entity_poly.type
_entity_poly.pdbx_seq_one_letter_code
_entity_poly.pdbx_strand_id
1 'polypeptide(L)'
;MLPIKKIINSLGWRVNLLLKKDWENKLYRFEQSISNKKISNLRVLIGPSFAIYPPSYAIDKSLTLALKLKGVEIIPIYCDSVQDIECNFIGGDWTKQNSFEKNCKNCRTTSEKLWRINSEKALRFSSYLSGDDINHITEIVSELSFEEALCFNLNGIAYGRMAKDILVNNYLVATPSLIDNHNYLLKVHLSNLLRVSLIYERILDEKKPDRVVSNDSYYGMWALLEHHCKMRSIPFYSHWPATMNRVAFAHNDAAMNLDLKASWEKFLKKPLSNENEQKVERWLVGERGYVIDTTKLGGYEQSDPILSEVDLDKPTIVLAANVIWDLAALDKQIIFNDMIEWIVETIEWFASNDNAQLVIKPHPAETAPKIPRTNENVAKALKARGVIFPKNVFLLKPDTN
;
A
#
# COMPACT_ATOMS: atom_id res chain seq x y z
N MET A 1 19.20 -10.84 34.19
CA MET A 1 19.62 -9.75 33.28
C MET A 1 18.68 -9.49 32.08
N LEU A 2 17.77 -10.40 31.73
CA LEU A 2 16.72 -10.19 30.70
C LEU A 2 15.62 -9.12 31.00
N PRO A 3 15.25 -8.80 32.26
CA PRO A 3 14.19 -7.83 32.54
C PRO A 3 14.58 -6.36 32.25
N ILE A 4 15.85 -6.04 32.45
CA ILE A 4 16.37 -4.67 32.36
C ILE A 4 16.46 -4.22 30.89
N LYS A 5 16.79 -5.11 29.94
CA LYS A 5 16.76 -4.80 28.49
C LYS A 5 15.35 -4.49 27.97
N LYS A 6 14.31 -5.18 28.48
CA LYS A 6 12.91 -4.91 28.12
C LYS A 6 12.43 -3.54 28.64
N ILE A 7 12.85 -3.17 29.84
CA ILE A 7 12.53 -1.87 30.45
C ILE A 7 13.31 -0.74 29.75
N ILE A 8 14.58 -0.94 29.42
CA ILE A 8 15.39 0.04 28.67
C ILE A 8 14.86 0.22 27.24
N ASN A 9 14.41 -0.85 26.56
CA ASN A 9 13.80 -0.73 25.24
C ASN A 9 12.41 -0.06 25.28
N SER A 10 11.60 -0.29 26.32
CA SER A 10 10.29 0.37 26.46
C SER A 10 10.41 1.84 26.88
N LEU A 11 11.39 2.18 27.72
CA LEU A 11 11.76 3.56 28.03
C LEU A 11 12.43 4.25 26.84
N GLY A 12 13.31 3.59 26.09
CA GLY A 12 13.93 4.13 24.88
C GLY A 12 12.92 4.39 23.76
N TRP A 13 11.89 3.55 23.62
CA TRP A 13 10.77 3.79 22.70
C TRP A 13 9.90 4.96 23.17
N ARG A 14 9.60 5.08 24.47
CA ARG A 14 8.84 6.21 25.05
C ARG A 14 9.60 7.54 25.01
N VAL A 15 10.91 7.53 25.25
CA VAL A 15 11.79 8.71 25.14
C VAL A 15 11.97 9.11 23.67
N ASN A 16 12.10 8.14 22.75
CA ASN A 16 12.01 8.43 21.31
C ASN A 16 10.63 8.93 20.89
N LEU A 17 9.54 8.49 21.53
CA LEU A 17 8.19 9.01 21.29
C LEU A 17 8.02 10.47 21.77
N LEU A 18 8.69 10.83 22.87
CA LEU A 18 8.71 12.19 23.42
C LEU A 18 9.61 13.12 22.60
N LEU A 19 10.77 12.64 22.11
CA LEU A 19 11.63 13.38 21.18
C LEU A 19 11.03 13.45 19.76
N LYS A 20 10.26 12.44 19.33
CA LYS A 20 9.42 12.43 18.12
C LYS A 20 8.14 13.27 18.26
N LYS A 21 7.89 14.00 19.35
CA LYS A 21 6.68 14.84 19.49
C LYS A 21 6.90 16.33 19.25
N ASP A 22 8.13 16.81 19.09
CA ASP A 22 8.37 18.23 18.83
C ASP A 22 8.47 18.58 17.33
N TRP A 23 8.48 17.60 16.41
CA TRP A 23 8.54 17.94 14.98
C TRP A 23 7.25 18.60 14.49
N GLU A 24 6.07 18.21 15.00
CA GLU A 24 4.80 18.86 14.67
C GLU A 24 4.81 20.33 15.11
N ASN A 25 5.28 20.60 16.33
CA ASN A 25 5.43 21.95 16.85
C ASN A 25 6.51 22.75 16.10
N LYS A 26 7.61 22.12 15.70
CA LYS A 26 8.66 22.76 14.87
C LYS A 26 8.12 23.12 13.50
N LEU A 27 7.42 22.21 12.83
CA LEU A 27 6.76 22.50 11.54
C LEU A 27 5.70 23.58 11.70
N TYR A 28 4.94 23.57 12.80
CA TYR A 28 3.97 24.61 13.12
C TYR A 28 4.64 25.99 13.26
N ARG A 29 5.68 26.10 14.09
CA ARG A 29 6.42 27.36 14.29
C ARG A 29 7.06 27.84 12.99
N PHE A 30 7.59 26.91 12.21
CA PHE A 30 8.18 27.21 10.91
C PHE A 30 7.12 27.75 9.93
N GLU A 31 5.96 27.11 9.85
CA GLU A 31 4.84 27.56 9.01
C GLU A 31 4.39 28.99 9.35
N GLN A 32 4.33 29.34 10.64
CA GLN A 32 4.01 30.71 11.08
C GLN A 32 5.04 31.76 10.64
N SER A 33 6.27 31.34 10.33
CA SER A 33 7.34 32.23 9.84
C SER A 33 7.35 32.42 8.32
N ILE A 34 6.55 31.66 7.57
CA ILE A 34 6.49 31.73 6.11
C ILE A 34 5.67 32.95 5.71
N SER A 35 6.27 33.91 5.00
CA SER A 35 5.50 34.99 4.37
C SER A 35 4.79 34.45 3.12
N ASN A 36 3.48 34.69 2.98
CA ASN A 36 2.67 34.34 1.80
C ASN A 36 2.99 35.23 0.59
N LYS A 37 4.24 35.28 0.15
CA LYS A 37 4.61 35.93 -1.10
C LYS A 37 4.46 34.91 -2.23
N LYS A 38 3.48 35.14 -3.11
CA LYS A 38 3.31 34.38 -4.36
C LYS A 38 4.45 34.78 -5.31
N ILE A 39 5.44 33.90 -5.41
CA ILE A 39 6.64 34.06 -6.25
C ILE A 39 6.52 33.20 -7.52
N SER A 40 5.62 32.21 -7.52
CA SER A 40 5.38 31.29 -8.62
C SER A 40 3.92 31.33 -9.06
N ASN A 41 3.68 31.10 -10.35
CA ASN A 41 2.34 30.91 -10.91
C ASN A 41 1.88 29.44 -10.86
N LEU A 42 2.74 28.53 -10.38
CA LEU A 42 2.41 27.11 -10.29
C LEU A 42 1.35 26.84 -9.21
N ARG A 43 0.38 25.99 -9.56
CA ARG A 43 -0.72 25.53 -8.73
C ARG A 43 -0.60 24.02 -8.57
N VAL A 44 -0.35 23.57 -7.35
CA VAL A 44 -0.17 22.16 -7.04
C VAL A 44 -1.31 21.70 -6.17
N LEU A 45 -2.06 20.71 -6.66
CA LEU A 45 -3.05 20.03 -5.85
C LEU A 45 -2.36 18.94 -5.04
N ILE A 46 -2.59 18.95 -3.74
CA ILE A 46 -2.14 17.89 -2.84
C ILE A 46 -3.33 16.97 -2.59
N GLY A 47 -3.22 15.75 -3.10
CA GLY A 47 -4.23 14.71 -2.97
C GLY A 47 -4.47 14.31 -1.52
N PRO A 48 -5.48 13.44 -1.26
CA PRO A 48 -5.78 13.00 0.09
C PRO A 48 -4.56 12.31 0.71
N SER A 49 -4.24 12.70 1.94
CA SER A 49 -3.08 12.20 2.68
C SER A 49 -3.41 10.95 3.51
N PHE A 50 -2.45 10.03 3.66
CA PHE A 50 -2.44 9.06 4.76
C PHE A 50 -2.02 9.65 6.07
N ALA A 51 -2.79 10.65 6.51
CA ALA A 51 -2.47 11.49 7.64
C ALA A 51 -2.39 10.70 8.96
N ILE A 52 -3.09 9.58 9.10
CA ILE A 52 -2.99 8.73 10.30
C ILE A 52 -1.69 7.93 10.38
N TYR A 53 -0.96 7.82 9.26
CA TYR A 53 0.37 7.24 9.21
C TYR A 53 1.42 8.35 9.37
N PRO A 54 2.15 8.42 10.50
CA PRO A 54 3.00 9.57 10.82
C PRO A 54 4.05 9.91 9.76
N PRO A 55 4.72 8.93 9.08
CA PRO A 55 5.63 9.24 7.99
C PRO A 55 4.96 9.99 6.83
N SER A 56 3.79 9.55 6.38
CA SER A 56 3.05 10.24 5.30
C SER A 56 2.64 11.64 5.73
N TYR A 57 2.09 11.81 6.93
CA TYR A 57 1.76 13.13 7.48
C TYR A 57 2.97 14.08 7.45
N ALA A 58 4.13 13.61 7.93
CA ALA A 58 5.33 14.42 8.01
C ALA A 58 5.83 14.83 6.62
N ILE A 59 5.77 13.92 5.64
CA ILE A 59 6.13 14.21 4.25
C ILE A 59 5.17 15.22 3.63
N ASP A 60 3.86 14.98 3.73
CA ASP A 60 2.83 15.83 3.13
C ASP A 60 2.91 17.26 3.68
N LYS A 61 3.08 17.38 5.00
CA LYS A 61 3.26 18.68 5.66
C LYS A 61 4.56 19.36 5.20
N SER A 62 5.68 18.64 5.24
CA SER A 62 6.99 19.20 4.91
C SER A 62 7.09 19.61 3.44
N LEU A 63 6.56 18.80 2.53
CA LEU A 63 6.50 19.08 1.10
C LEU A 63 5.63 20.30 0.82
N THR A 64 4.44 20.36 1.43
CA THR A 64 3.53 21.51 1.30
C THR A 64 4.22 22.81 1.73
N LEU A 65 4.91 22.81 2.87
CA LEU A 65 5.64 23.98 3.38
C LEU A 65 6.80 24.37 2.45
N ALA A 66 7.54 23.40 1.94
CA ALA A 66 8.63 23.64 1.00
C ALA A 66 8.15 24.25 -0.33
N LEU A 67 7.00 23.80 -0.84
CA LEU A 67 6.39 24.37 -2.05
C LEU A 67 5.87 25.79 -1.80
N LYS A 68 5.22 26.03 -0.66
CA LYS A 68 4.77 27.38 -0.26
C LYS A 68 5.92 28.38 -0.16
N LEU A 69 7.06 27.96 0.40
CA LEU A 69 8.28 28.79 0.45
C LEU A 69 8.79 29.18 -0.94
N LYS A 70 8.50 28.37 -1.96
CA LYS A 70 8.79 28.66 -3.37
C LYS A 70 7.68 29.48 -4.03
N GLY A 71 6.69 29.94 -3.26
CA GLY A 71 5.57 30.75 -3.74
C GLY A 71 4.57 29.98 -4.60
N VAL A 72 4.53 28.64 -4.48
CA VAL A 72 3.56 27.77 -5.18
C VAL A 72 2.21 27.84 -4.47
N GLU A 73 1.13 27.96 -5.24
CA GLU A 73 -0.24 27.87 -4.75
C GLU A 73 -0.58 26.41 -4.44
N ILE A 74 -1.09 26.15 -3.23
CA ILE A 74 -1.35 24.79 -2.76
C ILE A 74 -2.84 24.58 -2.59
N ILE A 75 -3.37 23.59 -3.30
CA ILE A 75 -4.78 23.21 -3.28
C ILE A 75 -4.90 21.86 -2.56
N PRO A 76 -5.00 21.82 -1.21
CA PRO A 76 -5.11 20.57 -0.49
C PRO A 76 -6.54 20.03 -0.57
N ILE A 77 -6.67 18.72 -0.77
CA ILE A 77 -7.96 18.01 -0.75
C ILE A 77 -7.92 16.85 0.25
N TYR A 78 -9.06 16.48 0.82
CA TYR A 78 -9.14 15.32 1.71
C TYR A 78 -10.55 14.71 1.77
N CYS A 79 -10.58 13.40 2.05
CA CYS A 79 -11.81 12.69 2.35
C CYS A 79 -12.28 13.03 3.77
N ASP A 80 -13.50 13.57 3.89
CA ASP A 80 -14.12 13.95 5.15
C ASP A 80 -15.32 13.05 5.51
N SER A 81 -15.15 11.74 5.24
CA SER A 81 -16.11 10.66 5.51
C SER A 81 -17.23 10.49 4.46
N VAL A 82 -16.89 10.57 3.16
CA VAL A 82 -17.83 10.30 2.05
C VAL A 82 -17.94 8.82 1.64
N GLN A 83 -17.11 7.96 2.24
CA GLN A 83 -17.10 6.52 1.95
C GLN A 83 -17.86 5.77 3.06
N ASP A 84 -18.68 4.80 2.66
CA ASP A 84 -19.55 4.04 3.56
C ASP A 84 -18.94 2.68 3.92
N ILE A 85 -19.23 2.21 5.13
CA ILE A 85 -18.98 0.85 5.68
C ILE A 85 -17.49 0.46 5.78
N GLU A 86 -16.75 0.53 4.68
CA GLU A 86 -15.32 0.31 4.59
C GLU A 86 -14.68 1.23 3.55
N CYS A 87 -13.50 1.79 3.88
CA CYS A 87 -12.80 2.67 2.96
C CYS A 87 -11.95 1.91 1.96
N ASN A 88 -11.79 2.50 0.78
CA ASN A 88 -10.93 2.05 -0.31
C ASN A 88 -9.45 2.42 -0.12
N PHE A 89 -9.05 2.63 1.13
CA PHE A 89 -7.89 3.45 1.48
C PHE A 89 -6.84 2.68 2.29
N ILE A 90 -7.25 1.70 3.09
CA ILE A 90 -6.32 0.99 3.97
C ILE A 90 -6.56 -0.50 3.89
N GLY A 91 -5.50 -1.22 3.52
CA GLY A 91 -5.45 -2.66 3.54
C GLY A 91 -5.33 -3.24 4.95
N GLY A 92 -5.74 -4.50 5.09
CA GLY A 92 -5.70 -5.23 6.36
C GLY A 92 -6.98 -5.12 7.18
N ASP A 93 -7.04 -5.91 8.25
CA ASP A 93 -8.24 -6.10 9.08
C ASP A 93 -8.59 -4.85 9.93
N TRP A 94 -9.21 -3.85 9.29
CA TRP A 94 -9.94 -2.76 9.96
C TRP A 94 -11.29 -3.26 10.53
N THR A 95 -11.68 -4.48 10.16
CA THR A 95 -13.00 -5.07 10.39
C THR A 95 -13.16 -5.73 11.76
N LYS A 96 -12.07 -6.03 12.47
CA LYS A 96 -12.15 -6.43 13.87
C LYS A 96 -12.81 -5.32 14.71
N GLN A 97 -14.03 -5.61 15.15
CA GLN A 97 -14.84 -4.85 16.14
C GLN A 97 -15.49 -3.54 15.66
N ASN A 98 -16.20 -3.51 14.52
CA ASN A 98 -17.03 -2.34 14.13
C ASN A 98 -16.25 -1.01 14.17
N SER A 99 -14.96 -1.05 13.82
CA SER A 99 -14.05 0.05 14.11
C SER A 99 -13.98 1.10 13.00
N PHE A 100 -14.62 0.86 11.85
CA PHE A 100 -14.58 1.75 10.69
C PHE A 100 -14.96 3.19 11.03
N GLU A 101 -16.11 3.42 11.66
CA GLU A 101 -16.56 4.78 11.98
C GLU A 101 -15.54 5.54 12.83
N LYS A 102 -15.01 4.88 13.87
CA LYS A 102 -13.97 5.43 14.75
C LYS A 102 -12.70 5.76 13.95
N ASN A 103 -12.27 4.86 13.08
CA ASN A 103 -11.06 4.99 12.28
C ASN A 103 -11.19 6.06 11.20
N CYS A 104 -12.33 6.10 10.51
CA CYS A 104 -12.70 7.14 9.55
C CYS A 104 -12.73 8.52 10.23
N LYS A 105 -13.34 8.62 11.43
CA LYS A 105 -13.32 9.84 12.24
C LYS A 105 -11.90 10.27 12.62
N ASN A 106 -11.05 9.33 13.01
CA ASN A 106 -9.64 9.61 13.30
C ASN A 106 -8.90 10.11 12.05
N CYS A 107 -9.13 9.49 10.89
CA CYS A 107 -8.55 9.90 9.62
C CYS A 107 -8.98 11.31 9.21
N ARG A 108 -10.29 11.60 9.27
CA ARG A 108 -10.83 12.95 9.02
C ARG A 108 -10.20 13.98 9.95
N THR A 109 -10.24 13.73 11.25
CA THR A 109 -9.71 14.68 12.25
C THR A 109 -8.21 14.93 12.06
N THR A 110 -7.45 13.92 11.68
CA THR A 110 -6.01 14.04 11.46
C THR A 110 -5.70 14.78 10.15
N SER A 111 -6.49 14.54 9.10
CA SER A 111 -6.41 15.31 7.84
C SER A 111 -6.78 16.78 8.04
N GLU A 112 -7.82 17.06 8.83
CA GLU A 112 -8.17 18.45 9.19
C GLU A 112 -7.03 19.15 9.93
N LYS A 113 -6.34 18.45 10.85
CA LYS A 113 -5.16 19.00 11.55
C LYS A 113 -4.00 19.29 10.59
N LEU A 114 -3.72 18.38 9.65
CA LEU A 114 -2.68 18.54 8.64
C LEU A 114 -2.87 19.87 7.87
N TRP A 115 -4.12 20.16 7.51
CA TRP A 115 -4.49 21.30 6.66
C TRP A 115 -4.95 22.55 7.39
N ARG A 116 -5.23 22.50 8.71
CA ARG A 116 -5.80 23.60 9.50
C ARG A 116 -5.08 24.95 9.35
N ILE A 117 -3.78 24.92 9.10
CA ILE A 117 -2.90 26.08 9.11
C ILE A 117 -2.57 26.52 7.67
N ASN A 118 -3.10 25.81 6.68
CA ASN A 118 -3.02 26.29 5.31
C ASN A 118 -3.90 27.54 5.18
N SER A 119 -3.32 28.64 4.69
CA SER A 119 -4.03 29.87 4.36
C SER A 119 -5.17 29.63 3.37
N GLU A 120 -5.03 28.62 2.51
CA GLU A 120 -6.10 28.12 1.65
C GLU A 120 -6.84 26.99 2.34
N LYS A 121 -8.16 27.12 2.43
CA LYS A 121 -9.04 26.13 3.05
C LYS A 121 -9.01 24.84 2.22
N ALA A 122 -8.66 23.73 2.85
CA ALA A 122 -8.68 22.44 2.18
C ALA A 122 -10.07 22.06 1.69
N LEU A 123 -10.12 21.54 0.47
CA LEU A 123 -11.34 21.10 -0.19
C LEU A 123 -11.78 19.77 0.41
N ARG A 124 -13.02 19.75 0.89
CA ARG A 124 -13.69 18.58 1.44
C ARG A 124 -14.35 17.80 0.32
N PHE A 125 -14.17 16.48 0.31
CA PHE A 125 -14.84 15.61 -0.65
C PHE A 125 -16.36 15.76 -0.61
N SER A 126 -16.95 15.90 0.58
CA SER A 126 -18.39 16.09 0.77
C SER A 126 -18.92 17.36 0.08
N SER A 127 -18.08 18.37 -0.15
CA SER A 127 -18.49 19.60 -0.84
C SER A 127 -18.63 19.42 -2.36
N TYR A 128 -18.18 18.28 -2.89
CA TYR A 128 -18.20 17.93 -4.31
C TYR A 128 -19.14 16.75 -4.60
N LEU A 129 -19.96 16.34 -3.63
CA LEU A 129 -20.88 15.22 -3.73
C LEU A 129 -22.25 15.63 -3.20
N SER A 130 -23.28 15.53 -4.04
CA SER A 130 -24.67 15.83 -3.67
C SER A 130 -25.45 14.58 -3.26
N GLY A 131 -26.63 14.76 -2.67
CA GLY A 131 -27.53 13.65 -2.36
C GLY A 131 -27.99 12.90 -3.62
N ASP A 132 -28.25 13.62 -4.71
CA ASP A 132 -28.66 13.03 -5.98
C ASP A 132 -27.56 12.18 -6.60
N ASP A 133 -26.29 12.61 -6.47
CA ASP A 133 -25.14 11.81 -6.92
C ASP A 133 -25.07 10.48 -6.16
N ILE A 134 -25.27 10.52 -4.84
CA ILE A 134 -25.24 9.33 -3.98
C ILE A 134 -26.38 8.39 -4.33
N ASN A 135 -27.59 8.92 -4.53
CA ASN A 135 -28.76 8.14 -4.91
C ASN A 135 -28.55 7.47 -6.28
N HIS A 136 -28.10 8.23 -7.27
CA HIS A 136 -27.84 7.71 -8.62
C HIS A 136 -26.78 6.60 -8.63
N ILE A 137 -25.66 6.79 -7.93
CA ILE A 137 -24.63 5.75 -7.81
C ILE A 137 -25.18 4.51 -7.10
N THR A 138 -26.02 4.71 -6.07
CA THR A 138 -26.64 3.62 -5.32
C THR A 138 -27.61 2.83 -6.21
N GLU A 139 -28.42 3.50 -7.02
CA GLU A 139 -29.32 2.88 -8.00
C GLU A 139 -28.52 2.01 -8.97
N ILE A 140 -27.53 2.58 -9.66
CA ILE A 140 -26.65 1.85 -10.60
C ILE A 140 -26.08 0.59 -9.95
N VAL A 141 -25.50 0.71 -8.76
CA VAL A 141 -24.78 -0.41 -8.12
C VAL A 141 -25.75 -1.47 -7.55
N SER A 142 -26.92 -1.05 -7.09
CA SER A 142 -27.90 -1.97 -6.49
C SER A 142 -28.46 -2.97 -7.50
N GLU A 143 -28.61 -2.58 -8.76
CA GLU A 143 -29.14 -3.41 -9.85
C GLU A 143 -28.16 -4.46 -10.35
N LEU A 144 -26.85 -4.28 -10.15
CA LEU A 144 -25.83 -5.21 -10.66
C LEU A 144 -25.91 -6.59 -9.99
N SER A 145 -25.77 -7.67 -10.74
CA SER A 145 -25.37 -8.96 -10.18
C SER A 145 -23.94 -8.92 -9.62
N PHE A 146 -23.53 -9.98 -8.94
CA PHE A 146 -22.16 -10.08 -8.42
C PHE A 146 -21.13 -10.08 -9.56
N GLU A 147 -21.42 -10.84 -10.62
CA GLU A 147 -20.58 -10.99 -11.81
C GLU A 147 -20.50 -9.68 -12.59
N GLU A 148 -21.61 -8.96 -12.73
CA GLU A 148 -21.61 -7.63 -13.34
C GLU A 148 -20.83 -6.61 -12.50
N ALA A 149 -20.94 -6.66 -11.16
CA ALA A 149 -20.17 -5.80 -10.28
C ALA A 149 -18.66 -6.07 -10.37
N LEU A 150 -18.24 -7.33 -10.47
CA LEU A 150 -16.82 -7.71 -10.65
C LEU A 150 -16.24 -7.20 -11.96
N CYS A 151 -17.03 -7.22 -13.02
CA CYS A 151 -16.63 -6.78 -14.36
C CYS A 151 -17.05 -5.35 -14.69
N PHE A 152 -17.50 -4.57 -13.69
CA PHE A 152 -18.01 -3.22 -13.92
C PHE A 152 -16.89 -2.30 -14.44
N ASN A 153 -17.12 -1.72 -15.61
CA ASN A 153 -16.22 -0.79 -16.28
C ASN A 153 -16.98 0.48 -16.65
N LEU A 154 -16.37 1.64 -16.39
CA LEU A 154 -16.95 2.93 -16.76
C LEU A 154 -15.83 3.89 -17.18
N ASN A 155 -15.98 4.54 -18.34
CA ASN A 155 -15.02 5.51 -18.88
C ASN A 155 -13.57 5.00 -18.95
N GLY A 156 -13.38 3.71 -19.25
CA GLY A 156 -12.06 3.09 -19.33
C GLY A 156 -11.42 2.73 -17.98
N ILE A 157 -12.16 2.86 -16.88
CA ILE A 157 -11.73 2.46 -15.53
C ILE A 157 -12.43 1.16 -15.15
N ALA A 158 -11.64 0.14 -14.79
CA ALA A 158 -12.10 -1.16 -14.33
C ALA A 158 -12.47 -1.15 -12.83
N TYR A 159 -13.50 -0.39 -12.47
CA TYR A 159 -13.93 -0.23 -11.08
C TYR A 159 -14.26 -1.54 -10.38
N GLY A 160 -14.87 -2.50 -11.08
CA GLY A 160 -15.19 -3.81 -10.51
C GLY A 160 -13.96 -4.58 -10.06
N ARG A 161 -12.89 -4.56 -10.87
CA ARG A 161 -11.59 -5.16 -10.52
C ARG A 161 -10.97 -4.45 -9.33
N MET A 162 -10.93 -3.12 -9.35
CA MET A 162 -10.39 -2.33 -8.23
C MET A 162 -11.16 -2.61 -6.92
N ALA A 163 -12.49 -2.70 -6.98
CA ALA A 163 -13.33 -3.03 -5.83
C ALA A 163 -13.04 -4.43 -5.30
N LYS A 164 -12.86 -5.42 -6.18
CA LYS A 164 -12.47 -6.79 -5.83
C LYS A 164 -11.10 -6.80 -5.12
N ASP A 165 -10.12 -6.11 -5.68
CA ASP A 165 -8.75 -6.08 -5.14
C ASP A 165 -8.71 -5.44 -3.73
N ILE A 166 -9.50 -4.39 -3.52
CA ILE A 166 -9.68 -3.78 -2.18
C ILE A 166 -10.35 -4.77 -1.23
N LEU A 167 -11.44 -5.40 -1.65
CA LEU A 167 -12.20 -6.34 -0.81
C LEU A 167 -11.32 -7.49 -0.32
N VAL A 168 -10.61 -8.15 -1.23
CA VAL A 168 -9.76 -9.30 -0.87
C VAL A 168 -8.57 -8.88 -0.01
N ASN A 169 -8.06 -7.67 -0.20
CA ASN A 169 -6.99 -7.11 0.62
C ASN A 169 -7.45 -6.69 2.03
N ASN A 170 -8.66 -6.16 2.18
CA ASN A 170 -9.24 -5.83 3.49
C ASN A 170 -9.45 -7.10 4.34
N TYR A 171 -9.81 -8.21 3.71
CA TYR A 171 -10.14 -9.47 4.37
C TYR A 171 -9.02 -10.52 4.34
N LEU A 172 -7.89 -10.21 3.72
CA LEU A 172 -6.69 -11.07 3.68
C LEU A 172 -6.97 -12.48 3.11
N VAL A 173 -7.71 -12.52 2.01
CA VAL A 173 -8.08 -13.73 1.25
C VAL A 173 -7.68 -13.57 -0.22
N ALA A 174 -7.61 -14.65 -0.99
CA ALA A 174 -7.43 -14.54 -2.44
C ALA A 174 -8.77 -14.43 -3.18
N THR A 175 -9.79 -15.11 -2.65
CA THR A 175 -11.09 -15.26 -3.30
C THR A 175 -12.18 -14.53 -2.53
N PRO A 176 -12.96 -13.63 -3.18
CA PRO A 176 -14.06 -12.92 -2.51
C PRO A 176 -15.07 -13.84 -1.83
N SER A 177 -15.35 -15.02 -2.40
CA SER A 177 -16.34 -15.97 -1.85
C SER A 177 -16.00 -16.52 -0.46
N LEU A 178 -14.77 -16.32 0.02
CA LEU A 178 -14.35 -16.65 1.39
C LEU A 178 -14.77 -15.59 2.41
N ILE A 179 -15.39 -14.49 1.97
CA ILE A 179 -15.84 -13.37 2.79
C ILE A 179 -17.36 -13.44 2.94
N ASP A 180 -17.82 -13.36 4.19
CA ASP A 180 -19.24 -13.23 4.50
C ASP A 180 -19.80 -11.95 3.88
N ASN A 181 -20.95 -12.03 3.22
CA ASN A 181 -21.58 -10.90 2.50
C ASN A 181 -20.69 -10.27 1.40
N HIS A 182 -19.76 -11.03 0.80
CA HIS A 182 -18.86 -10.55 -0.24
C HIS A 182 -19.53 -9.77 -1.37
N ASN A 183 -20.71 -10.20 -1.85
CA ASN A 183 -21.43 -9.48 -2.91
C ASN A 183 -21.84 -8.07 -2.46
N TYR A 184 -22.36 -7.95 -1.24
CA TYR A 184 -22.71 -6.65 -0.66
C TYR A 184 -21.47 -5.76 -0.48
N LEU A 185 -20.39 -6.30 0.08
CA LEU A 185 -19.16 -5.55 0.34
C LEU A 185 -18.45 -5.13 -0.96
N LEU A 186 -18.47 -5.98 -1.99
CA LEU A 186 -17.97 -5.61 -3.32
C LEU A 186 -18.70 -4.39 -3.86
N LYS A 187 -20.03 -4.40 -3.78
CA LYS A 187 -20.89 -3.27 -4.20
C LYS A 187 -20.62 -2.01 -3.37
N VAL A 188 -20.37 -2.14 -2.08
CA VAL A 188 -19.95 -1.01 -1.21
C VAL A 188 -18.66 -0.39 -1.72
N HIS A 189 -17.62 -1.20 -1.97
CA HIS A 189 -16.34 -0.68 -2.50
C HIS A 189 -16.51 -0.04 -3.87
N LEU A 190 -17.30 -0.65 -4.76
CA LEU A 190 -17.65 -0.11 -6.07
C LEU A 190 -18.33 1.26 -5.94
N SER A 191 -19.36 1.38 -5.11
CA SER A 191 -20.05 2.65 -4.84
C SER A 191 -19.09 3.72 -4.30
N ASN A 192 -18.23 3.35 -3.34
CA ASN A 192 -17.22 4.25 -2.78
C ASN A 192 -16.22 4.73 -3.85
N LEU A 193 -15.80 3.87 -4.78
CA LEU A 193 -14.90 4.24 -5.88
C LEU A 193 -15.58 5.21 -6.85
N LEU A 194 -16.84 4.96 -7.21
CA LEU A 194 -17.61 5.83 -8.11
C LEU A 194 -17.82 7.23 -7.51
N ARG A 195 -18.15 7.32 -6.22
CA ARG A 195 -18.28 8.60 -5.51
C ARG A 195 -16.96 9.37 -5.53
N VAL A 196 -15.87 8.71 -5.16
CA VAL A 196 -14.54 9.31 -5.12
C VAL A 196 -14.09 9.76 -6.51
N SER A 197 -14.38 8.96 -7.55
CA SER A 197 -14.12 9.33 -8.94
C SER A 197 -14.82 10.62 -9.33
N LEU A 198 -16.14 10.71 -9.10
CA LEU A 198 -16.93 11.90 -9.43
C LEU A 198 -16.40 13.15 -8.71
N ILE A 199 -15.99 13.00 -7.45
CA ILE A 199 -15.36 14.08 -6.69
C ILE A 199 -14.06 14.54 -7.36
N TYR A 200 -13.19 13.61 -7.78
CA TYR A 200 -11.95 13.96 -8.46
C TYR A 200 -12.17 14.64 -9.80
N GLU A 201 -13.13 14.18 -10.59
CA GLU A 201 -13.50 14.83 -11.85
C GLU A 201 -13.84 16.31 -11.60
N ARG A 202 -14.77 16.57 -10.68
CA ARG A 202 -15.22 17.92 -10.36
C ARG A 202 -14.11 18.80 -9.80
N ILE A 203 -13.31 18.28 -8.87
CA ILE A 203 -12.19 19.02 -8.28
C ILE A 203 -11.16 19.38 -9.36
N LEU A 204 -10.76 18.42 -10.21
CA LEU A 204 -9.75 18.65 -11.24
C LEU A 204 -10.26 19.60 -12.33
N ASP A 205 -11.54 19.51 -12.69
CA ASP A 205 -12.16 20.37 -13.71
C ASP A 205 -12.38 21.80 -13.20
N GLU A 206 -12.75 21.96 -11.93
CA GLU A 206 -12.88 23.29 -11.30
C GLU A 206 -11.51 23.92 -11.06
N LYS A 207 -10.59 23.15 -10.43
CA LYS A 207 -9.33 23.71 -9.94
C LYS A 207 -8.24 23.74 -10.97
N LYS A 208 -8.23 22.86 -11.98
CA LYS A 208 -7.24 22.81 -13.06
C LYS A 208 -5.79 23.03 -12.57
N PRO A 209 -5.29 22.16 -11.67
CA PRO A 209 -3.94 22.30 -11.15
C PRO A 209 -2.90 22.03 -12.25
N ASP A 210 -1.72 22.65 -12.15
CA ASP A 210 -0.60 22.36 -13.07
C ASP A 210 0.02 21.00 -12.77
N ARG A 211 -0.06 20.54 -11.51
CA ARG A 211 0.49 19.26 -11.03
C ARG A 211 -0.33 18.74 -9.87
N VAL A 212 -0.35 17.42 -9.73
CA VAL A 212 -0.91 16.73 -8.56
C VAL A 212 0.19 15.99 -7.85
N VAL A 213 0.22 16.08 -6.52
CA VAL A 213 1.06 15.24 -5.67
C VAL A 213 0.17 14.51 -4.68
N SER A 214 0.34 13.21 -4.51
CA SER A 214 -0.37 12.44 -3.48
C SER A 214 0.51 11.31 -2.96
N ASN A 215 0.00 10.55 -1.98
CA ASN A 215 0.67 9.32 -1.59
C ASN A 215 0.63 8.30 -2.74
N ASP A 216 1.18 7.12 -2.46
CA ASP A 216 1.29 6.02 -3.39
C ASP A 216 -0.01 5.70 -4.14
N SER A 217 0.06 5.59 -5.46
CA SER A 217 -1.09 5.39 -6.35
C SER A 217 -1.27 3.95 -6.78
N TYR A 218 -0.85 3.02 -5.95
CA TYR A 218 -0.88 1.59 -6.24
C TYR A 218 -2.31 1.03 -6.32
N TYR A 219 -3.25 1.56 -5.52
CA TYR A 219 -4.65 1.14 -5.59
C TYR A 219 -5.62 2.19 -5.03
N GLY A 220 -6.92 1.86 -5.14
CA GLY A 220 -7.99 2.58 -4.49
C GLY A 220 -8.10 4.04 -4.92
N MET A 221 -8.32 4.93 -3.95
CA MET A 221 -8.56 6.33 -4.23
C MET A 221 -7.36 7.05 -4.86
N TRP A 222 -6.12 6.64 -4.55
CA TRP A 222 -4.94 7.28 -5.14
C TRP A 222 -4.68 6.83 -6.57
N ALA A 223 -4.90 5.54 -6.87
CA ALA A 223 -4.87 5.04 -8.24
C ALA A 223 -5.94 5.73 -9.11
N LEU A 224 -7.15 5.94 -8.56
CA LEU A 224 -8.18 6.71 -9.24
C LEU A 224 -7.75 8.16 -9.51
N LEU A 225 -7.15 8.84 -8.53
CA LEU A 225 -6.67 10.20 -8.72
C LEU A 225 -5.61 10.28 -9.83
N GLU A 226 -4.66 9.34 -9.84
CA GLU A 226 -3.67 9.25 -10.91
C GLU A 226 -4.34 9.04 -12.28
N HIS A 227 -5.30 8.12 -12.38
CA HIS A 227 -6.03 7.87 -13.62
C HIS A 227 -6.71 9.15 -14.14
N HIS A 228 -7.42 9.87 -13.26
CA HIS A 228 -8.07 11.13 -13.61
C HIS A 228 -7.08 12.23 -14.03
N CYS A 229 -5.90 12.25 -13.43
CA CYS A 229 -4.82 13.16 -13.85
C CYS A 229 -4.30 12.79 -15.24
N LYS A 230 -4.04 11.51 -15.50
CA LYS A 230 -3.60 11.01 -16.81
C LYS A 230 -4.58 11.36 -17.93
N MET A 231 -5.88 11.15 -17.71
CA MET A 231 -6.93 11.51 -18.66
C MET A 231 -6.97 13.00 -18.99
N ARG A 232 -6.54 13.86 -18.05
CA ARG A 232 -6.49 15.31 -18.21
C ARG A 232 -5.09 15.82 -18.59
N SER A 233 -4.14 14.93 -18.86
CA SER A 233 -2.73 15.27 -19.09
C SER A 233 -2.11 16.14 -17.98
N ILE A 234 -2.59 15.98 -16.74
CA ILE A 234 -2.04 16.64 -15.55
C ILE A 234 -0.91 15.77 -15.00
N PRO A 235 0.33 16.28 -14.87
CA PRO A 235 1.42 15.55 -14.24
C PRO A 235 1.09 15.15 -12.81
N PHE A 236 1.13 13.86 -12.54
CA PHE A 236 0.88 13.27 -11.23
C PHE A 236 2.19 12.76 -10.62
N TYR A 237 2.40 13.03 -9.35
CA TYR A 237 3.54 12.54 -8.58
C TYR A 237 3.05 11.79 -7.35
N SER A 238 3.32 10.50 -7.27
CA SER A 238 3.07 9.73 -6.05
C SER A 238 4.31 9.72 -5.16
N HIS A 239 4.12 9.49 -3.87
CA HIS A 239 5.22 9.21 -2.96
C HIS A 239 4.89 8.21 -1.86
N TRP A 240 5.90 7.46 -1.44
CA TRP A 240 5.79 6.52 -0.32
C TRP A 240 7.08 6.48 0.51
N PRO A 241 7.01 6.40 1.85
CA PRO A 241 8.17 6.15 2.69
C PRO A 241 8.79 4.78 2.37
N ALA A 242 9.97 4.77 1.75
CA ALA A 242 10.70 3.54 1.44
C ALA A 242 11.47 3.01 2.66
N THR A 243 12.02 3.92 3.48
CA THR A 243 12.69 3.62 4.76
C THR A 243 12.38 4.72 5.78
N MET A 244 12.89 4.60 7.03
CA MET A 244 12.64 5.61 8.07
C MET A 244 13.07 7.03 7.70
N ASN A 245 13.98 7.15 6.74
CA ASN A 245 14.59 8.41 6.32
C ASN A 245 14.66 8.56 4.80
N ARG A 246 13.93 7.74 4.03
CA ARG A 246 13.92 7.81 2.56
C ARG A 246 12.49 7.73 2.04
N VAL A 247 12.23 8.50 1.00
CA VAL A 247 10.93 8.58 0.34
C VAL A 247 11.16 8.26 -1.13
N ALA A 248 10.38 7.33 -1.66
CA ALA A 248 10.30 7.08 -3.09
C ALA A 248 9.29 8.07 -3.70
N PHE A 249 9.63 8.60 -4.87
CA PHE A 249 8.73 9.40 -5.69
C PHE A 249 8.64 8.75 -7.07
N ALA A 250 7.45 8.75 -7.65
CA ALA A 250 7.24 8.33 -9.02
C ALA A 250 6.41 9.38 -9.78
N HIS A 251 6.59 9.43 -11.10
CA HIS A 251 5.89 10.35 -12.00
C HIS A 251 4.96 9.55 -12.90
N ASN A 252 3.66 9.82 -12.80
CA ASN A 252 2.58 9.09 -13.50
C ASN A 252 2.68 7.56 -13.31
N ASP A 253 3.07 7.16 -12.10
CA ASP A 253 3.19 5.78 -11.66
C ASP A 253 3.12 5.72 -10.12
N ALA A 254 2.93 4.54 -9.56
CA ALA A 254 2.96 4.29 -8.11
C ALA A 254 4.40 4.25 -7.59
N ALA A 255 4.69 4.96 -6.50
CA ALA A 255 6.01 5.00 -5.88
C ALA A 255 6.45 3.63 -5.37
N MET A 256 5.50 2.79 -4.94
CA MET A 256 5.75 1.42 -4.50
C MET A 256 6.02 0.44 -5.62
N ASN A 257 5.78 0.79 -6.90
CA ASN A 257 6.26 -0.03 -8.01
C ASN A 257 7.79 -0.07 -8.06
N LEU A 258 8.46 0.93 -7.48
CA LEU A 258 9.92 1.08 -7.49
C LEU A 258 10.48 0.94 -8.92
N ASP A 259 9.72 1.40 -9.92
CA ASP A 259 10.15 1.36 -11.30
C ASP A 259 11.21 2.43 -11.54
N LEU A 260 12.46 2.02 -11.39
CA LEU A 260 13.61 2.90 -11.60
C LEU A 260 14.10 2.90 -13.04
N LYS A 261 13.47 2.19 -14.00
CA LYS A 261 13.99 2.03 -15.37
C LYS A 261 14.35 3.37 -16.02
N ALA A 262 13.44 4.34 -16.01
CA ALA A 262 13.65 5.66 -16.60
C ALA A 262 14.76 6.47 -15.91
N SER A 263 15.00 6.24 -14.61
CA SER A 263 16.05 6.91 -13.85
C SER A 263 17.38 6.16 -13.87
N TRP A 264 17.35 4.84 -14.09
CA TRP A 264 18.49 3.93 -13.98
C TRP A 264 19.61 4.29 -14.93
N GLU A 265 19.28 4.66 -16.17
CA GLU A 265 20.28 5.09 -17.16
C GLU A 265 21.12 6.29 -16.70
N LYS A 266 20.55 7.17 -15.87
CA LYS A 266 21.26 8.31 -15.29
C LYS A 266 22.08 7.90 -14.06
N PHE A 267 21.60 6.94 -13.28
CA PHE A 267 22.31 6.43 -12.10
C PHE A 267 23.50 5.57 -12.49
N LEU A 268 23.39 4.75 -13.53
CA LEU A 268 24.46 3.87 -14.02
C LEU A 268 25.73 4.64 -14.41
N LYS A 269 25.57 5.90 -14.86
CA LYS A 269 26.68 6.78 -15.25
C LYS A 269 27.43 7.39 -14.07
N LYS A 270 26.94 7.20 -12.84
CA LYS A 270 27.55 7.76 -11.63
C LYS A 270 28.40 6.66 -10.96
N PRO A 271 29.72 6.85 -10.80
CA PRO A 271 30.54 5.89 -10.08
C PRO A 271 30.10 5.82 -8.62
N LEU A 272 30.19 4.64 -8.02
CA LEU A 272 30.06 4.51 -6.58
C LEU A 272 31.28 5.15 -5.92
N SER A 273 31.05 6.04 -4.95
CA SER A 273 32.11 6.50 -4.06
C SER A 273 32.35 5.46 -2.96
N ASN A 274 33.52 5.50 -2.32
CA ASN A 274 33.81 4.66 -1.15
C ASN A 274 32.72 4.78 -0.06
N GLU A 275 32.13 5.98 0.11
CA GLU A 275 31.02 6.19 1.05
C GLU A 275 29.74 5.44 0.61
N ASN A 276 29.45 5.40 -0.69
CA ASN A 276 28.31 4.65 -1.23
C ASN A 276 28.55 3.14 -1.12
N GLU A 277 29.76 2.66 -1.40
CA GLU A 277 30.12 1.25 -1.23
C GLU A 277 29.93 0.81 0.22
N GLN A 278 30.48 1.55 1.18
CA GLN A 278 30.28 1.27 2.61
C GLN A 278 28.80 1.31 3.02
N LYS A 279 27.99 2.20 2.43
CA LYS A 279 26.55 2.21 2.66
C LYS A 279 25.88 0.94 2.14
N VAL A 280 26.28 0.44 0.97
CA VAL A 280 25.77 -0.80 0.37
C VAL A 280 26.20 -2.01 1.21
N GLU A 281 27.47 -2.08 1.61
CA GLU A 281 27.97 -3.15 2.48
C GLU A 281 27.20 -3.23 3.80
N ARG A 282 27.04 -2.08 4.49
CA ARG A 282 26.22 -1.99 5.71
C ARG A 282 24.78 -2.47 5.46
N TRP A 283 24.19 -2.07 4.32
CA TRP A 283 22.86 -2.51 3.95
C TRP A 283 22.76 -4.03 3.71
N LEU A 284 23.74 -4.62 3.01
CA LEU A 284 23.81 -6.05 2.73
C LEU A 284 23.92 -6.88 4.01
N VAL A 285 24.72 -6.45 4.98
CA VAL A 285 24.86 -7.12 6.30
C VAL A 285 23.71 -6.86 7.27
N GLY A 286 22.72 -6.04 6.88
CA GLY A 286 21.45 -5.91 7.61
C GLY A 286 21.18 -4.54 8.25
N GLU A 287 22.05 -3.54 8.09
CA GLU A 287 21.82 -2.17 8.57
C GLU A 287 20.95 -1.36 7.61
N ARG A 288 19.70 -1.79 7.45
CA ARG A 288 18.86 -1.39 6.33
C ARG A 288 17.96 -0.17 6.59
N GLY A 289 17.86 0.28 7.85
CA GLY A 289 17.16 1.52 8.22
C GLY A 289 15.65 1.54 7.93
N TYR A 290 15.02 0.36 7.82
CA TYR A 290 13.63 0.20 7.41
C TYR A 290 12.59 0.82 8.36
N VAL A 291 11.44 1.24 7.81
CA VAL A 291 10.24 1.58 8.62
C VAL A 291 9.60 0.33 9.21
N ILE A 292 9.60 -0.76 8.45
CA ILE A 292 9.21 -2.11 8.83
C ILE A 292 10.28 -3.04 8.26
N ASP A 293 11.05 -3.72 9.12
CA ASP A 293 11.95 -4.77 8.68
C ASP A 293 11.13 -6.05 8.41
N THR A 294 10.68 -6.23 7.17
CA THR A 294 9.95 -7.43 6.75
C THR A 294 10.87 -8.64 6.56
N THR A 295 12.19 -8.43 6.54
CA THR A 295 13.18 -9.51 6.40
C THR A 295 13.45 -10.25 7.69
N LYS A 296 13.06 -9.65 8.81
CA LYS A 296 13.05 -10.27 10.14
C LYS A 296 11.67 -10.04 10.72
N LEU A 297 10.73 -10.93 10.42
CA LEU A 297 9.51 -11.08 11.23
C LEU A 297 9.92 -11.66 12.60
N GLY A 298 10.72 -10.88 13.34
CA GLY A 298 11.59 -11.38 14.38
C GLY A 298 10.86 -12.05 15.54
N GLY A 299 11.37 -13.22 15.93
CA GLY A 299 11.12 -13.89 17.20
C GLY A 299 10.05 -14.97 17.18
N TYR A 300 9.69 -15.49 16.00
CA TYR A 300 8.77 -16.62 15.85
C TYR A 300 9.32 -17.72 14.91
N GLU A 301 10.60 -17.62 14.54
CA GLU A 301 11.21 -18.54 13.58
C GLU A 301 11.44 -19.92 14.21
N GLN A 302 11.07 -20.99 13.50
CA GLN A 302 11.25 -22.37 13.94
C GLN A 302 12.09 -23.16 12.93
N SER A 303 12.79 -24.19 13.40
CA SER A 303 13.38 -25.17 12.50
C SER A 303 12.28 -26.08 11.97
N ASP A 304 12.31 -26.37 10.67
CA ASP A 304 11.36 -27.29 10.03
C ASP A 304 12.04 -28.65 9.80
N PRO A 305 11.52 -29.75 10.39
CA PRO A 305 12.09 -31.08 10.21
C PRO A 305 12.27 -31.48 8.74
N ILE A 306 11.42 -30.97 7.84
CA ILE A 306 11.49 -31.28 6.40
C ILE A 306 12.81 -30.83 5.76
N LEU A 307 13.52 -29.85 6.35
CA LEU A 307 14.85 -29.43 5.87
C LEU A 307 15.89 -30.54 6.00
N SER A 308 15.71 -31.48 6.93
CA SER A 308 16.59 -32.64 7.06
C SER A 308 16.39 -33.70 5.98
N GLU A 309 15.30 -33.59 5.19
CA GLU A 309 14.99 -34.47 4.07
C GLU A 309 15.57 -33.93 2.74
N VAL A 310 16.05 -32.69 2.73
CA VAL A 310 16.70 -32.07 1.57
C VAL A 310 18.10 -32.67 1.38
N ASP A 311 18.43 -33.02 0.14
CA ASP A 311 19.68 -33.65 -0.21
C ASP A 311 20.69 -32.55 -0.60
N LEU A 312 21.67 -32.32 0.27
CA LEU A 312 22.64 -31.23 0.09
C LEU A 312 23.56 -31.44 -1.12
N ASP A 313 23.62 -32.65 -1.68
CA ASP A 313 24.41 -32.96 -2.87
C ASP A 313 23.63 -32.73 -4.17
N LYS A 314 22.32 -32.47 -4.09
CA LYS A 314 21.47 -32.16 -5.25
C LYS A 314 21.32 -30.66 -5.49
N PRO A 315 21.26 -30.21 -6.76
CA PRO A 315 20.86 -28.85 -7.08
C PRO A 315 19.50 -28.53 -6.45
N THR A 316 19.49 -27.55 -5.54
CA THR A 316 18.29 -27.14 -4.80
C THR A 316 17.87 -25.73 -5.20
N ILE A 317 16.62 -25.59 -5.61
CA ILE A 317 15.99 -24.33 -5.99
C ILE A 317 15.03 -23.91 -4.88
N VAL A 318 15.08 -22.64 -4.49
CA VAL A 318 14.13 -22.08 -3.51
C VAL A 318 13.09 -21.21 -4.23
N LEU A 319 11.82 -21.56 -4.07
CA LEU A 319 10.69 -20.72 -4.47
C LEU A 319 10.19 -19.97 -3.23
N ALA A 320 10.53 -18.69 -3.13
CA ALA A 320 10.03 -17.80 -2.09
C ALA A 320 8.68 -17.21 -2.50
N ALA A 321 7.59 -17.72 -1.91
CA ALA A 321 6.24 -17.25 -2.18
C ALA A 321 5.92 -16.00 -1.36
N ASN A 322 5.09 -15.10 -1.92
CA ASN A 322 4.49 -14.00 -1.16
C ASN A 322 3.21 -14.48 -0.45
N VAL A 323 2.53 -13.62 0.31
CA VAL A 323 1.13 -13.88 0.74
C VAL A 323 0.17 -13.67 -0.43
N ILE A 324 -0.90 -14.45 -0.50
CA ILE A 324 -1.77 -14.50 -1.69
C ILE A 324 -2.61 -13.21 -1.88
N TRP A 325 -2.89 -12.48 -0.81
CA TRP A 325 -3.72 -11.27 -0.80
C TRP A 325 -2.92 -9.96 -0.89
N ASP A 326 -1.58 -10.05 -0.93
CA ASP A 326 -0.73 -8.86 -0.99
C ASP A 326 -0.81 -8.25 -2.38
N LEU A 327 -1.33 -7.03 -2.42
CA LEU A 327 -1.46 -6.26 -3.65
C LEU A 327 -0.10 -6.04 -4.32
N ALA A 328 1.02 -6.04 -3.58
CA ALA A 328 2.36 -5.99 -4.17
C ALA A 328 2.67 -7.17 -5.12
N ALA A 329 1.92 -8.28 -5.00
CA ALA A 329 1.99 -9.45 -5.88
C ALA A 329 0.73 -9.67 -6.74
N LEU A 330 -0.44 -9.13 -6.35
CA LEU A 330 -1.65 -9.19 -7.18
C LEU A 330 -1.53 -8.34 -8.45
N ASP A 331 -2.18 -8.78 -9.53
CA ASP A 331 -2.22 -8.13 -10.85
C ASP A 331 -0.84 -7.83 -11.49
N LYS A 332 0.23 -8.51 -11.02
CA LYS A 332 1.59 -8.49 -11.62
C LYS A 332 1.92 -9.71 -12.46
N GLN A 333 0.91 -10.52 -12.77
CA GLN A 333 1.06 -11.71 -13.57
C GLN A 333 1.54 -11.36 -14.98
N ILE A 334 2.58 -12.06 -15.44
CA ILE A 334 3.09 -11.96 -16.82
C ILE A 334 2.80 -13.25 -17.59
N ILE A 335 2.99 -14.40 -16.94
CA ILE A 335 2.91 -15.73 -17.58
C ILE A 335 1.76 -16.56 -16.99
N PHE A 336 1.70 -16.68 -15.66
CA PHE A 336 0.70 -17.48 -14.94
C PHE A 336 -0.47 -16.60 -14.50
N ASN A 337 -1.70 -17.11 -14.48
CA ASN A 337 -2.92 -16.43 -14.03
C ASN A 337 -2.85 -16.01 -12.55
N ASP A 338 -2.16 -16.78 -11.71
CA ASP A 338 -1.89 -16.41 -10.31
C ASP A 338 -0.62 -17.08 -9.74
N MET A 339 -0.23 -16.66 -8.54
CA MET A 339 0.94 -17.20 -7.83
C MET A 339 0.81 -18.69 -7.52
N ILE A 340 -0.40 -19.19 -7.26
CA ILE A 340 -0.60 -20.60 -6.92
C ILE A 340 -0.45 -21.45 -8.19
N GLU A 341 -0.91 -20.98 -9.34
CA GLU A 341 -0.70 -21.67 -10.63
C GLU A 341 0.77 -21.74 -10.97
N TRP A 342 1.51 -20.63 -10.80
CA TRP A 342 2.96 -20.64 -10.94
C TRP A 342 3.62 -21.71 -10.05
N ILE A 343 3.18 -21.84 -8.79
CA ILE A 343 3.72 -22.86 -7.87
C ILE A 343 3.35 -24.26 -8.35
N VAL A 344 2.09 -24.50 -8.77
CA VAL A 344 1.63 -25.80 -9.27
C VAL A 344 2.43 -26.24 -10.50
N GLU A 345 2.53 -25.39 -11.51
CA GLU A 345 3.29 -25.64 -12.73
C GLU A 345 4.78 -25.90 -12.43
N THR A 346 5.35 -25.18 -11.45
CA THR A 346 6.72 -25.44 -10.99
C THR A 346 6.84 -26.82 -10.33
N ILE A 347 5.89 -27.21 -9.47
CA ILE A 347 5.88 -28.55 -8.84
C ILE A 347 5.80 -29.65 -9.90
N GLU A 348 4.94 -29.48 -10.91
CA GLU A 348 4.78 -30.45 -12.01
C GLU A 348 6.07 -30.60 -12.83
N TRP A 349 6.79 -29.50 -13.08
CA TRP A 349 8.10 -29.58 -13.72
C TRP A 349 9.09 -30.41 -12.88
N PHE A 350 9.16 -30.18 -11.56
CA PHE A 350 10.03 -30.95 -10.68
C PHE A 350 9.60 -32.41 -10.53
N ALA A 351 8.31 -32.74 -10.71
CA ALA A 351 7.83 -34.11 -10.74
C ALA A 351 8.45 -34.93 -11.88
N SER A 352 8.77 -34.26 -13.00
CA SER A 352 9.43 -34.87 -14.16
C SER A 352 10.96 -34.71 -14.17
N ASN A 353 11.53 -34.01 -13.18
CA ASN A 353 12.95 -33.62 -13.12
C ASN A 353 13.53 -33.85 -11.70
N ASP A 354 13.64 -35.11 -11.27
CA ASP A 354 14.06 -35.52 -9.92
C ASP A 354 15.59 -35.43 -9.65
N ASN A 355 16.35 -35.05 -10.67
CA ASN A 355 17.77 -34.69 -10.56
C ASN A 355 18.00 -33.37 -9.82
N ALA A 356 16.95 -32.56 -9.63
CA ALA A 356 16.98 -31.34 -8.83
C ALA A 356 15.87 -31.37 -7.76
N GLN A 357 16.02 -30.53 -6.75
CA GLN A 357 15.07 -30.39 -5.65
C GLN A 357 14.45 -29.00 -5.63
N LEU A 358 13.19 -28.93 -5.18
CA LEU A 358 12.46 -27.68 -4.98
C LEU A 358 12.11 -27.52 -3.51
N VAL A 359 12.48 -26.38 -2.93
CA VAL A 359 12.04 -25.96 -1.61
C VAL A 359 11.10 -24.76 -1.78
N ILE A 360 9.84 -24.93 -1.41
CA ILE A 360 8.83 -23.87 -1.45
C ILE A 360 8.80 -23.24 -0.06
N LYS A 361 9.09 -21.94 0.02
CA LYS A 361 9.07 -21.14 1.25
C LYS A 361 7.89 -20.16 1.22
N PRO A 362 6.78 -20.45 1.91
CA PRO A 362 5.70 -19.48 2.11
C PRO A 362 6.17 -18.28 2.94
N HIS A 363 5.50 -17.14 2.73
CA HIS A 363 5.80 -15.89 3.41
C HIS A 363 5.48 -15.99 4.92
N PRO A 364 6.36 -15.56 5.85
CA PRO A 364 6.10 -15.76 7.29
C PRO A 364 4.91 -14.96 7.84
N ALA A 365 4.46 -13.93 7.12
CA ALA A 365 3.23 -13.20 7.47
C ALA A 365 1.96 -14.06 7.42
N GLU A 366 1.96 -15.21 6.74
CA GLU A 366 0.79 -16.10 6.70
C GLU A 366 0.39 -16.63 8.09
N THR A 367 1.36 -16.79 8.99
CA THR A 367 1.17 -17.30 10.36
C THR A 367 1.57 -16.29 11.44
N ALA A 368 2.12 -15.14 11.07
CA ALA A 368 2.60 -14.15 12.03
C ALA A 368 1.47 -13.67 12.96
N PRO A 369 1.65 -13.71 14.30
CA PRO A 369 0.61 -13.29 15.25
C PRO A 369 0.40 -11.77 15.29
N LYS A 370 1.31 -11.00 14.66
CA LYS A 370 1.29 -9.53 14.59
C LYS A 370 0.49 -9.00 13.40
N ILE A 371 0.14 -9.87 12.45
CA ILE A 371 -0.66 -9.56 11.26
C ILE A 371 -1.94 -10.40 11.40
N PRO A 372 -3.12 -9.92 10.98
CA PRO A 372 -4.31 -10.74 11.04
C PRO A 372 -4.08 -12.01 10.20
N ARG A 373 -4.44 -13.17 10.76
CA ARG A 373 -4.08 -14.47 10.20
C ARG A 373 -4.63 -14.58 8.78
N THR A 374 -3.75 -14.91 7.84
CA THR A 374 -4.15 -15.17 6.46
C THR A 374 -5.11 -16.36 6.44
N ASN A 375 -6.31 -16.17 5.92
CA ASN A 375 -7.34 -17.20 5.92
C ASN A 375 -7.05 -18.31 4.89
N GLU A 376 -6.47 -17.90 3.76
CA GLU A 376 -6.06 -18.74 2.64
C GLU A 376 -4.54 -18.64 2.43
N ASN A 377 -3.79 -19.63 2.91
CA ASN A 377 -2.33 -19.68 2.81
C ASN A 377 -1.89 -20.61 1.67
N VAL A 378 -0.63 -20.52 1.24
CA VAL A 378 -0.09 -21.33 0.13
C VAL A 378 -0.39 -22.82 0.31
N ALA A 379 -0.18 -23.37 1.51
CA ALA A 379 -0.42 -24.78 1.80
C ALA A 379 -1.89 -25.20 1.59
N LYS A 380 -2.84 -24.39 2.06
CA LYS A 380 -4.28 -24.63 1.85
C LYS A 380 -4.67 -24.51 0.39
N ALA A 381 -4.15 -23.51 -0.32
CA ALA A 381 -4.45 -23.29 -1.73
C ALA A 381 -3.96 -24.45 -2.62
N LEU A 382 -2.73 -24.94 -2.38
CA LEU A 382 -2.19 -26.12 -3.08
C LEU A 382 -3.02 -27.37 -2.78
N LYS A 383 -3.42 -27.57 -1.51
CA LYS A 383 -4.30 -28.69 -1.14
C LYS A 383 -5.67 -28.61 -1.83
N ALA A 384 -6.26 -27.41 -1.93
CA ALA A 384 -7.54 -27.21 -2.60
C ALA A 384 -7.47 -27.54 -4.11
N ARG A 385 -6.30 -27.35 -4.73
CA ARG A 385 -6.03 -27.76 -6.12
C ARG A 385 -5.66 -29.24 -6.27
N GLY A 386 -5.66 -30.02 -5.19
CA GLY A 386 -5.36 -31.45 -5.24
C GLY A 386 -3.88 -31.76 -5.52
N VAL A 387 -2.98 -30.82 -5.23
CA VAL A 387 -1.54 -30.99 -5.49
C VAL A 387 -0.98 -32.14 -4.66
N ILE A 388 -0.29 -33.07 -5.34
CA ILE A 388 0.47 -34.15 -4.73
C ILE A 388 1.95 -33.80 -4.85
N PHE A 389 2.66 -33.74 -3.72
CA PHE A 389 4.08 -33.38 -3.71
C PHE A 389 4.97 -34.56 -4.15
N PRO A 390 5.80 -34.38 -5.19
CA PRO A 390 6.86 -35.33 -5.53
C PRO A 390 7.90 -35.44 -4.40
N LYS A 391 8.66 -36.53 -4.37
CA LYS A 391 9.68 -36.79 -3.33
C LYS A 391 10.81 -35.74 -3.28
N ASN A 392 11.07 -35.06 -4.39
CA ASN A 392 12.09 -34.02 -4.53
C ASN A 392 11.52 -32.60 -4.32
N VAL A 393 10.28 -32.47 -3.82
CA VAL A 393 9.64 -31.17 -3.56
C VAL A 393 9.25 -31.07 -2.09
N PHE A 394 9.68 -30.00 -1.45
CA PHE A 394 9.52 -29.76 -0.01
C PHE A 394 8.78 -28.44 0.22
N LEU A 395 7.63 -28.49 0.88
CA LEU A 395 6.89 -27.30 1.31
C LEU A 395 7.22 -26.99 2.78
N LEU A 396 7.91 -25.87 3.00
CA LEU A 396 8.22 -25.40 4.34
C LEU A 396 6.99 -24.79 5.02
N LYS A 397 7.00 -24.76 6.35
CA LYS A 397 6.08 -23.93 7.11
C LYS A 397 6.38 -22.43 6.89
N PRO A 398 5.36 -21.57 7.00
CA PRO A 398 5.57 -20.13 6.85
C PRO A 398 6.53 -19.56 7.90
N ASP A 399 6.54 -20.10 9.12
CA ASP A 399 7.40 -19.68 10.23
C ASP A 399 8.79 -20.35 10.27
N THR A 400 9.17 -21.09 9.23
CA THR A 400 10.52 -21.68 9.12
C THR A 400 11.59 -20.60 8.97
N ASN A 401 12.70 -20.72 9.72
CA ASN A 401 13.87 -19.84 9.65
C ASN A 401 14.72 -20.04 8.38
#